data_AF-A0A847FQL7-F1
#
_entry.id   AF-A0A847FQL7-F1
#
_cell.length_a   1.000
_cell.length_b   1.000
_cell.length_c   1.000
_cell.angle_alpha   90.00
_cell.angle_beta   90.00
_cell.angle_gamma   90.00
#
_symmetry.space_group_name_H-M   'P 1'
#
loop_
_entity.id
_entity.type
_entity.pdbx_description
1 polymer ?
#
loop_
_entity_poly.entity_id
_entity_poly.type
_entity_poly.pdbx_seq_one_letter_code
_entity_poly.pdbx_strand_id
1 'polypeptide(L)' 'MTLNRVAGGALRLLRENWLFLLIIGALGIALLALRTPGSDVSSLEEVETILTGGQPTVVEFYSNT' A
#
# COMPACT_ATOMS: atom_id res chain seq x y z
N MET A 1 19.10 -32.59 0.28
CA MET A 1 20.44 -31.99 0.09
C MET A 1 20.41 -30.55 -0.46
N THR A 2 19.28 -30.05 -0.96
CA THR A 2 19.13 -28.72 -1.62
C THR A 2 18.87 -27.56 -0.66
N LEU A 3 18.16 -27.80 0.45
CA LEU A 3 17.74 -26.76 1.40
C LEU A 3 18.92 -26.00 2.04
N ASN A 4 19.99 -26.70 2.41
CA ASN A 4 21.18 -26.08 3.01
C ASN A 4 21.93 -25.15 2.05
N ARG A 5 21.89 -25.39 0.73
CA ARG A 5 22.52 -24.50 -0.24
C ARG A 5 21.73 -23.20 -0.40
N VAL A 6 20.40 -23.29 -0.39
CA VAL A 6 19.52 -22.11 -0.47
C VAL A 6 19.66 -21.25 0.78
N ALA A 7 19.66 -21.87 1.97
CA ALA A 7 19.86 -21.14 3.23
C ALA A 7 21.23 -20.45 3.30
N GLY A 8 22.29 -21.14 2.88
CA GLY A 8 23.64 -20.54 2.80
C GLY A 8 23.71 -19.36 1.81
N GLY A 9 23.05 -19.48 0.66
CA GLY A 9 22.95 -18.39 -0.32
C GLY A 9 22.15 -17.19 0.21
N ALA A 10 21.02 -17.43 0.87
CA ALA A 10 20.19 -16.39 1.46
C ALA A 10 20.92 -15.62 2.58
N LEU A 11 21.65 -16.34 3.46
CA LEU A 11 22.47 -15.73 4.50
C LEU A 11 23.59 -14.84 3.92
N ARG A 12 24.20 -15.27 2.82
CA ARG A 12 25.21 -14.48 2.11
C ARG A 12 24.61 -13.21 1.50
N LEU A 13 23.48 -13.32 0.80
CA LEU A 13 22.78 -12.16 0.24
C LEU A 13 22.35 -11.17 1.31
N LEU A 14 21.80 -11.68 2.42
CA LEU A 14 21.41 -10.85 3.56
C LEU A 14 22.61 -10.12 4.15
N ARG A 15 23.75 -10.80 4.32
CA ARG A 15 24.97 -10.18 4.88
C ARG A 15 25.60 -9.16 3.95
N GLU A 16 25.69 -9.46 2.66
CA GLU A 16 26.34 -8.57 1.68
C GLU A 16 25.47 -7.34 1.36
N ASN A 17 24.14 -7.46 1.45
CA ASN A 17 23.20 -6.43 1.02
C ASN A 17 22.26 -5.94 2.15
N TRP A 18 22.66 -6.13 3.42
CA TRP A 18 21.78 -5.88 4.57
C TRP A 18 21.22 -4.45 4.59
N LEU A 19 22.04 -3.45 4.27
CA LEU A 19 21.64 -2.04 4.27
C LEU A 19 20.63 -1.75 3.14
N PHE A 20 20.87 -2.30 1.95
CA PHE A 20 19.93 -2.16 0.83
C PHE A 20 18.58 -2.80 1.15
N LEU A 21 18.59 -4.02 1.70
CA LEU A 21 17.38 -4.71 2.11
C LEU A 21 16.63 -3.95 3.22
N LEU A 22 17.38 -3.34 4.15
CA LEU A 22 16.80 -2.47 5.18
C LEU A 22 16.11 -1.26 4.56
N ILE A 23 16.75 -0.57 3.61
CA ILE A 23 16.19 0.60 2.94
C ILE A 23 14.92 0.22 2.16
N ILE A 24 14.95 -0.86 1.37
CA ILE A 24 13.78 -1.32 0.61
C ILE A 24 12.66 -1.75 1.56
N GLY A 25 12.99 -2.47 2.64
CA GLY A 25 12.03 -2.85 3.67
C GLY A 25 11.39 -1.63 4.34
N ALA A 26 12.21 -0.64 4.72
CA ALA A 26 11.74 0.61 5.32
C ALA A 26 10.84 1.40 4.34
N LEU A 27 11.18 1.45 3.06
CA LEU A 27 10.36 2.10 2.04
C LEU A 27 9.01 1.39 1.87
N GLY A 28 9.01 0.05 1.87
CA GLY A 28 7.78 -0.74 1.84
C GLY A 28 6.89 -0.50 3.06
N ILE A 29 7.48 -0.45 4.26
CA ILE A 29 6.77 -0.12 5.50
C ILE A 29 6.21 1.30 5.43
N ALA A 30 7.01 2.27 5.00
CA ALA A 30 6.59 3.66 4.87
C ALA A 30 5.43 3.78 3.88
N LEU A 31 5.51 3.11 2.73
CA LEU A 31 4.40 3.07 1.76
C LEU A 31 3.13 2.51 2.41
N LEU A 32 3.21 1.37 3.11
CA LEU A 32 2.02 0.78 3.74
C LEU A 32 1.45 1.66 4.86
N ALA A 33 2.31 2.33 5.63
CA ALA A 33 1.91 3.19 6.74
C ALA A 33 1.36 4.55 6.28
N LEU A 34 1.89 5.11 5.19
CA LEU A 34 1.51 6.44 4.68
C LEU A 34 0.59 6.38 3.45
N ARG A 35 0.27 5.20 2.92
CA ARG A 35 -0.62 5.07 1.77
C ARG A 35 -1.96 5.69 2.09
N THR A 36 -2.36 6.66 1.27
CA THR A 36 -3.71 7.22 1.29
C THR A 36 -4.73 6.09 1.08
N PRO A 37 -5.71 5.92 1.97
CA PRO A 37 -6.83 5.01 1.77
C PRO A 37 -7.56 5.33 0.44
N GLY A 38 -8.21 4.32 -0.13
CA GLY A 38 -9.09 4.55 -1.27
C GLY A 38 -10.25 5.48 -0.89
N SER A 39 -10.84 6.14 -1.89
CA SER A 39 -12.10 6.88 -1.71
C SER A 39 -13.18 5.96 -1.14
N ASP A 40 -14.00 6.49 -0.21
CA ASP A 40 -15.16 5.78 0.36
C ASP A 40 -16.23 5.48 -0.69
N VAL A 41 -16.19 6.17 -1.83
CA VAL A 41 -17.04 5.93 -2.99
C VAL A 41 -16.22 5.32 -4.11
N SER A 42 -16.67 4.17 -4.59
CA SER A 42 -15.96 3.33 -5.58
C SER A 42 -16.22 3.76 -7.03
N SER A 43 -17.32 4.48 -7.27
CA SER A 43 -17.74 4.90 -8.61
C SER A 43 -18.60 6.16 -8.58
N LEU A 44 -18.74 6.79 -9.75
CA LEU A 44 -19.64 7.94 -9.94
C LEU A 44 -21.12 7.56 -9.76
N GLU A 45 -21.49 6.35 -10.19
CA GLU A 45 -22.86 5.83 -10.08
C GLU A 45 -23.27 5.62 -8.61
N GLU A 46 -22.31 5.21 -7.77
CA GLU A 46 -22.50 5.11 -6.32
C GLU A 46 -22.69 6.49 -5.67
N VAL A 47 -21.94 7.51 -6.12
CA VAL A 47 -22.15 8.90 -5.69
C VAL A 47 -23.58 9.36 -6.06
N GLU A 48 -24.03 9.10 -7.28
CA GLU A 48 -25.38 9.47 -7.73
C GLU A 48 -26.47 8.77 -6.88
N THR A 49 -26.25 7.50 -6.54
CA THR A 49 -27.15 6.74 -5.66
C THR A 49 -27.23 7.35 -4.26
N ILE A 50 -26.08 7.76 -3.68
CA ILE A 50 -26.04 8.44 -2.37
C ILE A 50 -26.80 9.77 -2.43
N LEU A 51 -26.57 10.56 -3.48
CA LEU A 51 -27.18 11.89 -3.63
C LEU A 51 -28.71 11.82 -3.86
N THR A 52 -29.19 10.78 -4.52
CA THR A 52 -30.62 10.59 -4.83
C THR A 52 -31.36 9.76 -3.78
N GLY A 53 -30.65 9.08 -2.89
CA GLY A 53 -31.20 8.20 -1.84
C GLY A 53 -31.95 8.89 -0.70
N GLY A 54 -32.04 10.22 -0.70
CA GLY A 54 -32.88 10.99 0.22
C GLY A 54 -32.33 11.16 1.64
N GLN A 55 -31.11 10.68 1.92
CA GLN A 55 -30.41 10.94 3.18
C GLN A 55 -29.38 12.08 3.01
N PRO A 56 -29.39 13.10 3.88
CA PRO A 56 -28.40 14.17 3.80
C PRO A 56 -27.01 13.61 4.08
N THR A 57 -26.15 13.65 3.06
CA THR A 57 -24.78 13.12 3.09
C THR A 57 -23.79 14.22 2.69
N VAL A 58 -22.66 14.31 3.37
CA VAL A 58 -21.57 15.23 3.03
C VAL A 58 -20.58 14.52 2.12
N VAL A 59 -20.28 15.12 0.98
CA VAL A 59 -19.28 14.61 0.02
C VAL A 59 -18.19 15.66 -0.13
N GLU A 60 -16.95 15.26 0.14
CA GLU A 60 -15.78 16.14 0.08
C GLU A 60 -14.97 15.85 -1.19
N PHE A 61 -14.74 16.89 -1.99
CA PHE A 61 -13.97 16.80 -3.22
C PHE A 61 -12.59 17.41 -3.02
N TYR A 62 -11.55 16.60 -3.24
CA TYR A 62 -10.16 17.00 -3.15
C TYR A 62 -9.53 17.03 -4.54
N SER A 63 -8.90 18.15 -4.91
CA SER A 63 -8.18 18.33 -6.17
C SER A 63 -6.72 18.59 -5.89
N ASN A 64 -5.85 17.68 -6.33
CA ASN A 64 -4.40 17.89 -6.38
C ASN A 64 -4.02 18.16 -7.83
N THR A 65 -3.92 19.45 -8.18
CA THR A 65 -3.36 19.89 -9.45
C THR A 65 -1.85 19.69 -9.49
#